data_AF-A0A2V9P792-F1
#
_entry.id   AF-A0A2V9P792-F1
#
_cell.length_a   1.000
_cell.length_b   1.000
_cell.length_c   1.000
_cell.angle_alpha   90.00
_cell.angle_beta   90.00
_cell.angle_gamma   90.00
#
_symmetry.space_group_name_H-M   'P 1'
#
loop_
_entity.id
_entity.type
_entity.pdbx_description
1 polymer ?
#
loop_
_entity_poly.entity_id
_entity_poly.type
_entity_poly.pdbx_seq_one_letter_code
_entity_poly.pdbx_strand_id
1 'polypeptide(L)'
;MAQLAEHPTVKHFYEVTVDRAETSLPQVLDAASLRRICLDAGADDVGFVERGRPEIADQEADIESVFPKTRTLISFVMRMNRENIRTPARSISNLEFHHTTDEANAVARRIVSALEKLGIGAINGGAAGFPMEADRWGSKMWVISHKPVAVAAGLGQMGIHRNVIHPKFG
;
A
#
# COMPACT_ATOMS: atom_id res chain seq x y z
N MET A 1 -0.24 38.82 -23.65
CA MET A 1 -0.28 37.41 -23.22
C MET A 1 -0.14 37.41 -21.71
N ALA A 2 -1.11 36.89 -20.96
CA ALA A 2 -1.00 36.82 -19.51
C ALA A 2 0.16 35.88 -19.15
N GLN A 3 1.16 36.37 -18.43
CA GLN A 3 2.26 35.54 -17.95
C GLN A 3 1.71 34.52 -16.96
N LEU A 4 1.96 33.23 -17.21
CA LEU A 4 1.55 32.11 -16.34
C LEU A 4 1.93 32.32 -14.87
N ALA A 5 3.06 33.01 -14.62
CA ALA A 5 3.53 33.35 -13.27
C ALA A 5 2.57 34.25 -12.48
N GLU A 6 1.76 35.07 -13.16
CA GLU A 6 0.80 35.97 -12.52
C GLU A 6 -0.55 35.30 -12.23
N HIS A 7 -0.75 34.06 -12.68
CA HIS A 7 -2.00 33.35 -12.48
C HIS A 7 -2.20 33.04 -10.98
N PRO A 8 -3.39 33.30 -10.40
CA PRO A 8 -3.64 33.12 -8.97
C PRO A 8 -3.28 31.72 -8.44
N THR A 9 -3.59 30.67 -9.21
CA THR A 9 -3.24 29.29 -8.87
C THR A 9 -1.73 29.04 -8.83
N VAL A 10 -0.97 29.72 -9.70
CA VAL A 10 0.49 29.57 -9.77
C VAL A 10 1.14 30.30 -8.60
N LYS A 11 0.68 31.51 -8.27
CA LYS A 11 1.13 32.23 -7.06
C LYS A 11 0.83 31.44 -5.79
N HIS A 12 -0.40 30.94 -5.66
CA HIS A 12 -0.80 30.13 -4.52
C HIS A 12 0.04 28.84 -4.40
N PHE A 13 0.36 28.18 -5.52
CA PHE A 13 1.25 27.02 -5.52
C PHE A 13 2.64 27.38 -4.98
N TYR A 14 3.22 28.50 -5.40
CA TYR A 14 4.52 28.96 -4.90
C TYR A 14 4.47 29.35 -3.41
N GLU A 15 3.45 30.05 -2.96
CA GLU A 15 3.25 30.39 -1.54
C GLU A 15 3.14 29.12 -0.68
N VAL A 16 2.31 28.16 -1.08
CA VAL A 16 2.13 26.88 -0.36
C VAL A 16 3.40 26.03 -0.41
N THR A 17 4.17 26.04 -1.50
CA THR A 17 5.43 25.27 -1.57
C THR A 17 6.54 25.86 -0.73
N VAL A 18 6.62 27.19 -0.61
CA VAL A 18 7.56 27.88 0.28
C VAL A 18 7.21 27.60 1.75
N ASP A 19 5.94 27.76 2.15
CA ASP A 19 5.49 27.43 3.52
C ASP A 19 5.75 25.95 3.85
N ARG A 20 5.47 25.03 2.92
CA ARG A 20 5.69 23.59 3.14
C ARG A 20 7.18 23.22 3.21
N ALA A 21 8.06 23.96 2.52
CA ALA A 21 9.50 23.77 2.60
C ALA A 21 10.07 24.23 3.95
N GLU A 22 9.49 25.27 4.57
CA GLU A 22 9.91 25.78 5.88
C GLU A 22 9.35 24.95 7.06
N THR A 23 8.23 24.24 6.89
CA THR A 23 7.51 23.61 8.02
C THR A 23 7.79 22.12 8.24
N SER A 24 8.53 21.39 7.39
CA SER A 24 8.68 19.94 7.59
C SER A 24 10.06 19.39 7.26
N LEU A 25 10.92 19.29 8.27
CA LEU A 25 11.86 18.17 8.30
C LEU A 25 11.01 16.89 8.33
N PRO A 26 11.25 15.91 7.44
CA PRO A 26 10.48 14.67 7.44
C PRO A 26 10.61 14.03 8.82
N GLN A 27 9.48 13.89 9.52
CA GLN A 27 9.46 13.19 10.79
C GLN A 27 9.92 11.76 10.53
N VAL A 28 11.07 11.37 11.08
CA VAL A 28 11.53 9.99 11.02
C VAL A 28 10.56 9.17 11.87
N LEU A 29 9.70 8.41 11.21
CA LEU A 29 8.82 7.48 11.90
C LEU A 29 9.61 6.22 12.26
N ASP A 30 9.60 5.86 13.54
CA ASP A 30 10.02 4.53 13.94
C ASP A 30 8.99 3.47 13.52
N ALA A 31 9.43 2.21 13.48
CA ALA A 31 8.59 1.10 13.05
C ALA A 31 7.38 0.86 13.96
N ALA A 32 7.47 1.22 15.26
CA ALA A 32 6.38 1.03 16.21
C ALA A 32 5.24 2.02 15.95
N SER A 33 5.59 3.29 15.68
CA SER A 33 4.68 4.36 15.31
C SER A 33 4.02 4.08 13.97
N LEU A 34 4.79 3.63 12.97
CA LEU A 34 4.24 3.24 11.67
C LEU A 34 3.29 2.04 11.79
N ARG A 35 3.63 1.06 12.63
CA ARG A 35 2.74 -0.08 12.94
C ARG A 35 1.45 0.39 13.58
N ARG A 36 1.52 1.30 14.55
CA ARG A 36 0.34 1.87 15.20
C ARG A 36 -0.57 2.56 14.20
N ILE A 37 -0.03 3.38 13.29
CA ILE A 37 -0.81 4.03 12.22
C ILE A 37 -1.56 2.98 11.39
N CYS A 38 -0.92 1.88 11.00
CA CYS A 38 -1.56 0.85 10.17
C CYS A 38 -2.66 0.10 10.92
N LEU A 39 -2.43 -0.25 12.19
CA LEU A 39 -3.41 -0.94 13.03
C LEU A 39 -4.61 -0.02 13.35
N ASP A 40 -4.37 1.24 13.69
CA ASP A 40 -5.43 2.23 13.93
C ASP A 40 -6.21 2.54 12.65
N ALA A 41 -5.55 2.44 11.49
CA ALA A 41 -6.19 2.49 10.19
C ALA A 41 -6.97 1.21 9.83
N GLY A 42 -6.97 0.18 10.67
CA GLY A 42 -7.83 -1.01 10.53
C GLY A 42 -7.15 -2.29 10.05
N ALA A 43 -5.83 -2.31 9.87
CA ALA A 43 -5.12 -3.55 9.57
C ALA A 43 -5.16 -4.54 10.75
N ASP A 44 -5.29 -5.84 10.47
CA ASP A 44 -5.25 -6.90 11.50
C ASP A 44 -3.81 -7.29 11.89
N ASP A 45 -2.88 -7.18 10.94
CA ASP A 45 -1.43 -7.21 11.16
C ASP A 45 -0.71 -6.48 10.03
N VAL A 46 0.54 -6.11 10.26
CA VAL A 46 1.37 -5.31 9.35
C VAL A 46 2.84 -5.70 9.46
N GLY A 47 3.55 -5.62 8.34
CA GLY A 47 4.98 -5.80 8.23
C GLY A 47 5.59 -4.75 7.30
N PHE A 48 6.89 -4.55 7.44
CA PHE A 48 7.64 -3.55 6.68
C PHE A 48 8.82 -4.19 5.98
N VAL A 49 9.07 -3.77 4.75
CA VAL A 49 10.24 -4.19 3.98
C VAL A 49 10.87 -2.96 3.34
N GLU A 50 12.19 -2.87 3.44
CA GLU A 50 12.95 -1.82 2.77
C GLU A 50 13.03 -2.12 1.26
N ARG A 51 12.97 -1.08 0.42
CA ARG A 51 12.92 -1.23 -1.05
C ARG A 51 14.04 -2.13 -1.59
N GLY A 52 15.27 -1.98 -1.07
CA GLY A 52 16.46 -2.69 -1.55
C GLY A 52 16.66 -4.10 -1.00
N ARG A 53 15.63 -4.70 -0.40
CA ARG A 53 15.74 -6.05 0.17
C ARG A 53 15.87 -7.12 -0.93
N PRO A 54 16.88 -8.02 -0.86
CA PRO A 54 17.10 -9.04 -1.88
C PRO A 54 15.87 -9.93 -2.16
N GLU A 55 15.05 -10.17 -1.14
CA GLU A 55 13.83 -10.99 -1.23
C GLU A 55 12.75 -10.41 -2.15
N ILE A 56 12.84 -9.12 -2.49
CA ILE A 56 11.91 -8.41 -3.39
C ILE A 56 12.64 -7.71 -4.55
N ALA A 57 13.87 -8.13 -4.86
CA ALA A 57 14.68 -7.49 -5.91
C ALA A 57 13.99 -7.49 -7.29
N ASP A 58 13.15 -8.50 -7.56
CA ASP A 58 12.36 -8.59 -8.79
C ASP A 58 11.21 -7.56 -8.87
N GLN A 59 10.92 -6.84 -7.78
CA GLN A 59 9.94 -5.76 -7.73
C GLN A 59 10.58 -4.36 -7.81
N GLU A 60 11.90 -4.23 -7.72
CA GLU A 60 12.57 -2.92 -7.51
C GLU A 60 12.27 -1.91 -8.63
N ALA A 61 12.36 -2.35 -9.89
CA ALA A 61 12.09 -1.50 -11.05
C ALA A 61 10.63 -1.00 -11.06
N ASP A 62 9.67 -1.86 -10.70
CA ASP A 62 8.26 -1.47 -10.60
C ASP A 62 8.06 -0.46 -9.45
N ILE A 63 8.65 -0.71 -8.28
CA ILE A 63 8.57 0.21 -7.13
C ILE A 63 9.10 1.60 -7.50
N GLU A 64 10.26 1.65 -8.17
CA GLU A 64 10.87 2.90 -8.61
C GLU A 64 10.01 3.62 -9.66
N SER A 65 9.45 2.88 -10.63
CA SER A 65 8.61 3.47 -11.68
C SER A 65 7.34 4.13 -11.13
N VAL A 66 6.76 3.58 -10.07
CA VAL A 66 5.47 4.01 -9.53
C VAL A 66 5.66 5.14 -8.52
N PHE A 67 6.63 5.00 -7.63
CA PHE A 67 6.95 6.03 -6.66
C PHE A 67 8.46 6.05 -6.38
N PRO A 68 9.23 6.86 -7.15
CA PRO A 68 10.69 6.88 -7.08
C PRO A 68 11.25 7.19 -5.68
N LYS A 69 10.49 7.91 -4.85
CA LYS A 69 10.87 8.29 -3.49
C LYS A 69 10.65 7.18 -2.45
N THR A 70 10.17 6.00 -2.86
CA THR A 70 9.91 4.88 -1.94
C THR A 70 11.19 4.44 -1.23
N ARG A 71 11.13 4.38 0.10
CA ARG A 71 12.17 3.77 0.95
C ARG A 71 11.71 2.48 1.61
N THR A 72 10.42 2.41 1.96
CA THR A 72 9.82 1.32 2.71
C THR A 72 8.48 0.98 2.08
N LEU A 73 8.20 -0.32 1.96
CA LEU A 73 6.89 -0.84 1.62
C LEU A 73 6.20 -1.27 2.92
N ILE A 74 4.91 -0.95 2.99
CA ILE A 74 4.00 -1.41 4.04
C ILE A 74 3.19 -2.56 3.46
N SER A 75 3.30 -3.73 4.07
CA SER A 75 2.42 -4.87 3.77
C SER A 75 1.51 -5.08 4.96
N PHE A 76 0.21 -5.29 4.73
CA PHE A 76 -0.73 -5.56 5.81
C PHE A 76 -1.73 -6.63 5.37
N VAL A 77 -2.41 -7.22 6.35
CA VAL A 77 -3.44 -8.23 6.13
C VAL A 77 -4.75 -7.80 6.77
N MET A 78 -5.84 -8.27 6.17
CA MET A 78 -7.20 -8.18 6.71
C MET A 78 -7.71 -9.59 6.93
N ARG A 79 -8.28 -9.85 8.10
CA ARG A 79 -8.79 -11.15 8.48
C ARG A 79 -10.24 -11.28 8.03
N MET A 80 -10.50 -12.24 7.15
CA MET A 80 -11.85 -12.65 6.80
C MET A 80 -12.55 -13.40 7.94
N ASN A 81 -13.86 -13.29 7.98
CA ASN A 81 -14.73 -14.11 8.83
C ASN A 81 -14.57 -15.60 8.47
N ARG A 82 -14.09 -16.37 9.45
CA ARG A 82 -13.64 -17.75 9.26
C ARG A 82 -14.75 -18.66 8.72
N GLU A 83 -15.96 -18.54 9.23
CA GLU A 83 -17.07 -19.40 8.80
C GLU A 83 -17.60 -18.98 7.41
N ASN A 84 -17.55 -17.68 7.10
CA ASN A 84 -17.97 -17.17 5.79
C ASN A 84 -17.06 -17.67 4.66
N ILE A 85 -15.76 -17.87 4.90
CA ILE A 85 -14.85 -18.39 3.87
C ILE A 85 -14.80 -19.92 3.81
N ARG A 86 -15.26 -20.61 4.86
CA ARG A 86 -15.26 -22.10 4.95
C ARG A 86 -16.53 -22.76 4.42
N THR A 87 -17.62 -22.00 4.30
CA THR A 87 -18.88 -22.54 3.77
C THR A 87 -18.75 -22.93 2.28
N PRO A 88 -19.40 -24.04 1.85
CA PRO A 88 -19.51 -24.35 0.43
C PRO A 88 -20.46 -23.40 -0.33
N ALA A 89 -21.24 -22.58 0.38
CA ALA A 89 -22.15 -21.61 -0.22
C ALA A 89 -21.37 -20.43 -0.84
N ARG A 90 -21.16 -20.48 -2.16
CA ARG A 90 -20.35 -19.49 -2.90
C ARG A 90 -20.81 -18.04 -2.72
N SER A 91 -22.10 -17.78 -2.58
CA SER A 91 -22.61 -16.42 -2.38
C SER A 91 -22.06 -15.78 -1.11
N ILE A 92 -21.95 -16.56 -0.03
CA ILE A 92 -21.46 -16.09 1.27
C ILE A 92 -19.95 -15.88 1.23
N SER A 93 -19.21 -16.87 0.73
CA SER A 93 -17.75 -16.78 0.65
C SER A 93 -17.26 -15.71 -0.33
N ASN A 94 -17.96 -15.55 -1.45
CA ASN A 94 -17.66 -14.49 -2.41
C ASN A 94 -17.93 -13.09 -1.83
N LEU A 95 -19.05 -12.91 -1.12
CA LEU A 95 -19.37 -11.63 -0.49
C LEU A 95 -18.32 -11.23 0.56
N GLU A 96 -17.91 -12.17 1.40
CA GLU A 96 -16.84 -11.95 2.39
C GLU A 96 -15.53 -11.54 1.73
N PHE A 97 -15.16 -12.20 0.64
CA PHE A 97 -13.94 -11.90 -0.11
C PHE A 97 -13.96 -10.48 -0.69
N HIS A 98 -15.09 -10.08 -1.30
CA HIS A 98 -15.24 -8.73 -1.84
C HIS A 98 -15.22 -7.66 -0.76
N HIS A 99 -16.01 -7.82 0.31
CA HIS A 99 -16.02 -6.86 1.41
C HIS A 99 -14.63 -6.67 2.03
N THR A 100 -13.90 -7.77 2.24
CA THR A 100 -12.55 -7.69 2.79
C THR A 100 -11.57 -7.03 1.82
N THR A 101 -11.73 -7.24 0.51
CA THR A 101 -10.91 -6.60 -0.53
C THR A 101 -11.19 -5.08 -0.58
N ASP A 102 -12.46 -4.68 -0.55
CA ASP A 102 -12.85 -3.28 -0.54
C ASP A 102 -12.36 -2.58 0.74
N GLU A 103 -12.48 -3.25 1.89
CA GLU A 103 -11.98 -2.73 3.16
C GLU A 103 -10.45 -2.62 3.15
N ALA A 104 -9.73 -3.59 2.57
CA ALA A 104 -8.27 -3.48 2.44
C ALA A 104 -7.87 -2.22 1.65
N ASN A 105 -8.56 -1.91 0.56
CA ASN A 105 -8.33 -0.66 -0.17
C ASN A 105 -8.69 0.58 0.65
N ALA A 106 -9.76 0.53 1.45
CA ALA A 106 -10.13 1.61 2.37
C ALA A 106 -9.08 1.83 3.47
N VAL A 107 -8.53 0.76 4.05
CA VAL A 107 -7.42 0.79 5.01
C VAL A 107 -6.17 1.40 4.37
N ALA A 108 -5.78 0.94 3.17
CA ALA A 108 -4.63 1.50 2.45
C ALA A 108 -4.80 3.00 2.20
N ARG A 109 -6.00 3.45 1.80
CA ARG A 109 -6.33 4.87 1.65
C ARG A 109 -6.17 5.63 2.97
N ARG A 110 -6.66 5.09 4.08
CA ARG A 110 -6.53 5.71 5.42
C ARG A 110 -5.06 5.83 5.85
N ILE A 111 -4.25 4.80 5.61
CA ILE A 111 -2.80 4.82 5.90
C ILE A 111 -2.12 5.93 5.11
N VAL A 112 -2.36 6.00 3.79
CA VAL A 112 -1.77 7.04 2.93
C VAL A 112 -2.16 8.44 3.42
N SER A 113 -3.43 8.68 3.72
CA SER A 113 -3.89 9.97 4.26
C SER A 113 -3.29 10.29 5.63
N ALA A 114 -3.05 9.29 6.49
CA ALA A 114 -2.40 9.49 7.78
C ALA A 114 -0.92 9.88 7.62
N LEU A 115 -0.19 9.22 6.72
CA LEU A 115 1.20 9.56 6.41
C LEU A 115 1.31 10.95 5.78
N GLU A 116 0.39 11.31 4.89
CA GLU A 116 0.35 12.64 4.27
C GLU A 116 0.19 13.76 5.30
N LYS A 117 -0.67 13.57 6.32
CA LYS A 117 -0.84 14.52 7.43
C LYS A 117 0.43 14.71 8.27
N LEU A 118 1.35 13.75 8.25
CA LEU A 118 2.66 13.80 8.88
C LEU A 118 3.76 14.35 7.95
N GLY A 119 3.39 14.82 6.75
CA GLY A 119 4.33 15.30 5.74
C GLY A 119 5.08 14.19 4.99
N ILE A 120 4.64 12.94 5.12
CA ILE A 120 5.29 11.77 4.50
C ILE A 120 4.52 11.38 3.24
N GLY A 121 5.20 11.44 2.10
CA GLY A 121 4.62 10.99 0.83
C GLY A 121 4.45 9.46 0.81
N ALA A 122 3.24 9.00 0.49
CA ALA A 122 2.91 7.59 0.37
C ALA A 122 1.88 7.38 -0.75
N ILE A 123 1.84 6.17 -1.31
CA ILE A 123 0.85 5.78 -2.31
C ILE A 123 0.35 4.36 -2.01
N ASN A 124 -0.86 4.05 -2.46
CA ASN A 124 -1.31 2.66 -2.54
C ASN A 124 -0.74 2.02 -3.81
N GLY A 125 0.51 1.52 -3.74
CA GLY A 125 1.25 0.99 -4.89
C GLY A 125 0.80 -0.40 -5.39
N GLY A 126 -0.13 -1.05 -4.67
CA GLY A 126 -0.76 -2.30 -5.06
C GLY A 126 -2.20 -2.28 -4.59
N ALA A 127 -3.09 -1.67 -5.38
CA ALA A 127 -4.51 -1.75 -5.07
C ALA A 127 -4.96 -3.20 -5.17
N ALA A 128 -5.72 -3.66 -4.17
CA ALA A 128 -6.30 -4.99 -4.22
C ALA A 128 -7.44 -4.96 -5.26
N GLY A 129 -7.29 -5.71 -6.34
CA GLY A 129 -8.25 -5.66 -7.44
C GLY A 129 -7.80 -6.42 -8.67
N PHE A 130 -8.59 -6.28 -9.73
CA PHE A 130 -8.24 -6.89 -11.02
C PHE A 130 -7.01 -6.17 -11.61
N PRO A 131 -6.07 -6.88 -12.26
CA PRO A 131 -4.96 -6.25 -12.97
C PRO A 131 -5.49 -5.29 -14.05
N MET A 132 -5.17 -4.01 -13.94
CA MET A 132 -5.68 -2.94 -14.84
C MET A 132 -4.65 -2.42 -15.84
N GLU A 133 -3.38 -2.82 -15.72
CA GLU A 133 -2.30 -2.43 -16.66
C GLU A 133 -2.40 -3.26 -17.94
N ALA A 134 -3.53 -3.12 -18.66
CA ALA A 134 -3.87 -3.93 -19.83
C ALA A 134 -2.97 -3.63 -21.04
N ASP A 135 -2.33 -2.46 -21.06
CA ASP A 135 -1.26 -2.10 -22.00
C ASP A 135 -0.05 -3.05 -21.89
N ARG A 136 0.12 -3.72 -20.75
CA ARG A 136 1.17 -4.72 -20.50
C ARG A 136 0.75 -6.16 -20.87
N TRP A 137 -0.30 -6.34 -21.65
CA TRP A 137 -0.81 -7.67 -22.02
C TRP A 137 0.28 -8.61 -22.55
N GLY A 138 0.29 -9.85 -22.08
CA GLY A 138 1.37 -10.83 -22.34
C GLY A 138 2.54 -10.73 -21.34
N SER A 139 2.49 -9.78 -20.40
CA SER A 139 3.44 -9.64 -19.29
C SER A 139 2.70 -9.37 -17.96
N LYS A 140 3.37 -8.74 -16.99
CA LYS A 140 2.83 -8.44 -15.66
C LYS A 140 1.85 -7.27 -15.73
N MET A 141 0.55 -7.56 -15.63
CA MET A 141 -0.54 -6.56 -15.68
C MET A 141 -0.89 -5.92 -14.32
N TRP A 142 -0.15 -6.29 -13.26
CA TRP A 142 -0.24 -5.67 -11.94
C TRP A 142 1.07 -4.94 -11.64
N VAL A 143 0.98 -3.95 -10.75
CA VAL A 143 2.09 -3.03 -10.51
C VAL A 143 3.14 -3.65 -9.59
N ILE A 144 2.83 -3.87 -8.30
CA ILE A 144 3.71 -4.52 -7.33
C ILE A 144 3.06 -5.82 -6.86
N SER A 145 3.81 -6.91 -6.79
CA SER A 145 3.29 -8.20 -6.33
C SER A 145 3.15 -8.24 -4.82
N HIS A 146 1.93 -8.40 -4.30
CA HIS A 146 1.69 -8.46 -2.85
C HIS A 146 2.38 -9.62 -2.13
N LYS A 147 2.42 -10.80 -2.76
CA LYS A 147 2.89 -12.03 -2.10
C LYS A 147 4.37 -12.00 -1.70
N PRO A 148 5.33 -11.70 -2.60
CA PRO A 148 6.75 -11.62 -2.19
C PRO A 148 6.98 -10.52 -1.15
N VAL A 149 6.30 -9.37 -1.28
CA VAL A 149 6.37 -8.27 -0.30
C VAL A 149 5.85 -8.73 1.07
N ALA A 150 4.73 -9.44 1.13
CA ALA A 150 4.18 -9.95 2.40
C ALA A 150 5.11 -10.97 3.08
N VAL A 151 5.74 -11.85 2.30
CA VAL A 151 6.73 -12.80 2.82
C VAL A 151 7.96 -12.06 3.37
N ALA A 152 8.53 -11.13 2.59
CA ALA A 152 9.70 -10.34 3.01
C ALA A 152 9.40 -9.42 4.20
N ALA A 153 8.15 -8.97 4.34
CA ALA A 153 7.66 -8.20 5.47
C ALA A 153 7.39 -9.06 6.73
N GLY A 154 7.57 -10.38 6.66
CA GLY A 154 7.41 -11.29 7.79
C GLY A 154 5.96 -11.68 8.10
N LEU A 155 5.02 -11.46 7.17
CA LEU A 155 3.59 -11.76 7.38
C LEU A 155 3.22 -13.21 7.09
N GLY A 156 4.15 -14.04 6.63
CA GLY A 156 3.85 -15.44 6.37
C GLY A 156 4.82 -16.09 5.40
N GLN A 157 4.44 -17.30 4.96
CA GLN A 157 5.22 -18.10 4.03
C GLN A 157 4.35 -18.61 2.89
N MET A 158 4.93 -18.83 1.71
CA MET A 158 4.18 -19.34 0.57
C MET A 158 3.75 -20.80 0.80
N GLY A 159 2.45 -21.06 0.79
CA GLY A 159 1.89 -22.40 0.84
C GLY A 159 1.88 -23.10 -0.52
N ILE A 160 1.62 -24.42 -0.52
CA ILE A 160 1.49 -25.23 -1.75
C ILE A 160 0.37 -24.75 -2.68
N HIS A 161 -0.66 -24.12 -2.11
CA HIS A 161 -1.77 -23.49 -2.84
C HIS A 161 -1.41 -22.10 -3.39
N ARG A 162 -0.13 -21.70 -3.30
CA ARG A 162 0.40 -20.43 -3.78
C ARG A 162 -0.22 -19.19 -3.12
N ASN A 163 -0.75 -19.31 -1.90
CA ASN A 163 -1.09 -18.16 -1.06
C ASN A 163 -0.10 -18.03 0.08
N VAL A 164 0.05 -16.82 0.59
CA VAL A 164 0.86 -16.56 1.79
C VAL A 164 0.06 -17.00 3.00
N ILE A 165 0.64 -17.88 3.81
CA ILE A 165 0.05 -18.42 5.03
C ILE A 165 0.51 -17.57 6.21
N HIS A 166 -0.41 -16.84 6.82
CA HIS A 166 -0.14 -15.99 7.98
C HIS A 166 -0.07 -16.85 9.26
N PRO A 167 0.97 -16.69 10.11
CA PRO A 167 1.17 -17.57 11.27
C PRO A 167 0.00 -17.56 12.27
N LYS A 168 -0.75 -16.45 12.34
CA LYS A 168 -1.92 -16.31 13.23
C LYS A 168 -3.25 -16.62 12.56
N PHE A 169 -3.38 -16.37 11.26
CA PHE A 169 -4.70 -16.33 10.59
C PHE A 169 -4.94 -17.49 9.62
N GLY A 170 -3.89 -18.22 9.24
CA GLY A 170 -3.95 -19.23 8.19
C GLY A 170 -3.80 -18.55 6.85
#